data_AF-A0A1Q7B438-F1
#
_entry.id   AF-A0A1Q7B438-F1
#
_cell.length_a   1.000
_cell.length_b   1.000
_cell.length_c   1.000
_cell.angle_alpha   90.00
_cell.angle_beta   90.00
_cell.angle_gamma   90.00
#
_symmetry.space_group_name_H-M   'P 1'
#
loop_
_entity.id
_entity.type
_entity.pdbx_description
1 polymer ?
#
loop_
_entity_poly.entity_id
_entity_poly.type
_entity_poly.pdbx_seq_one_letter_code
_entity_poly.pdbx_strand_id
1 'polypeptide(L)'
;MILGIVLANAPMSVGSASAQIVDMNTVTCNDFIGFKRDTTFAIVMWLDAYYRDEDDPPIIDFEKLRQKAARLTVYCHQNPTHSLTTAAERIIGSK
;
A
#
# COMPACT_ATOMS: atom_id res chain seq x y z
N MET A 1 -7.95 -42.12 -41.00
CA MET A 1 -8.57 -41.04 -40.22
C MET A 1 -7.48 -40.39 -39.38
N ILE A 2 -6.91 -39.29 -39.88
CA ILE A 2 -5.98 -38.43 -39.14
C ILE A 2 -6.83 -37.30 -38.56
N LEU A 3 -7.19 -37.40 -37.28
CA LEU A 3 -7.95 -36.38 -36.57
C LEU A 3 -6.94 -35.50 -35.84
N GLY A 4 -6.65 -34.33 -36.42
CA GLY A 4 -5.69 -33.36 -35.91
C GLY A 4 -6.17 -32.69 -34.63
N ILE A 5 -5.28 -32.63 -33.63
CA ILE A 5 -5.49 -31.90 -32.38
C ILE A 5 -5.11 -30.44 -32.65
N VAL A 6 -6.10 -29.55 -32.69
CA VAL A 6 -5.88 -28.10 -32.74
C VAL A 6 -5.72 -27.61 -31.30
N LEU A 7 -4.49 -27.25 -30.92
CA LEU A 7 -4.21 -26.55 -29.67
C LEU A 7 -4.65 -25.09 -29.83
N ALA A 8 -5.78 -24.74 -29.23
CA ALA A 8 -6.25 -23.37 -29.15
C ALA A 8 -5.41 -22.60 -28.12
N ASN A 9 -4.44 -21.82 -28.60
CA ASN A 9 -3.66 -20.91 -27.77
C ASN A 9 -4.53 -19.69 -27.42
N ALA A 10 -5.20 -19.74 -26.25
CA ALA A 10 -5.85 -18.55 -25.71
C ALA A 10 -4.76 -17.52 -25.31
N PRO A 11 -4.77 -16.29 -25.85
CA PRO A 11 -3.83 -15.27 -25.42
C PRO A 11 -4.13 -14.93 -23.96
N MET A 12 -3.22 -15.33 -23.06
CA MET A 12 -3.22 -14.83 -21.69
C MET A 12 -3.00 -13.32 -21.80
N SER A 13 -4.02 -12.53 -21.46
CA SER A 13 -3.87 -11.08 -21.35
C SER A 13 -2.83 -10.81 -20.27
N VAL A 14 -1.60 -10.52 -20.69
CA VAL A 14 -0.56 -10.00 -19.82
C VAL A 14 -1.00 -8.58 -19.50
N GLY A 15 -1.75 -8.41 -18.41
CA GLY A 15 -2.04 -7.08 -17.89
C GLY A 15 -0.70 -6.37 -17.68
N SER A 16 -0.50 -5.23 -18.34
CA SER A 16 0.70 -4.42 -18.13
C SER A 16 0.78 -4.11 -16.63
N ALA A 17 1.78 -4.66 -15.95
CA ALA A 17 2.16 -4.21 -14.62
C ALA A 17 2.74 -2.80 -14.78
N SER A 18 1.87 -1.79 -14.82
CA SER A 18 2.30 -0.40 -14.70
C SER A 18 3.01 -0.28 -13.36
N ALA A 19 4.32 -0.01 -13.39
CA ALA A 19 5.08 0.27 -12.18
C ALA A 19 4.52 1.56 -11.57
N GLN A 20 3.67 1.42 -10.55
CA GLN A 20 3.19 2.57 -9.78
C GLN A 20 4.38 3.15 -9.01
N ILE A 21 4.67 4.42 -9.24
CA ILE A 21 5.65 5.18 -8.46
C ILE A 21 4.84 6.06 -7.52
N VAL A 22 5.03 5.87 -6.22
CA VAL A 22 4.43 6.71 -5.19
C VAL A 22 5.54 7.54 -4.57
N ASP A 23 5.54 8.85 -4.86
CA ASP A 23 6.47 9.78 -4.23
C ASP A 23 5.93 10.19 -2.86
N MET A 24 6.58 9.68 -1.81
CA MET A 24 6.18 9.93 -0.42
C MET A 24 6.32 11.40 0.00
N ASN A 25 7.03 12.24 -0.78
CA ASN A 25 7.12 13.67 -0.51
C ASN A 25 5.87 14.45 -0.94
N THR A 26 5.13 13.94 -1.93
CA THR A 26 4.03 14.66 -2.57
C THR A 26 2.68 13.98 -2.43
N VAL A 27 2.66 12.67 -2.13
CA VAL A 27 1.42 11.90 -1.95
C VAL A 27 0.55 12.47 -0.82
N THR A 28 -0.75 12.59 -1.10
CA THR A 28 -1.74 13.13 -0.16
C THR A 28 -2.56 12.03 0.50
N CYS A 29 -3.28 12.39 1.56
CA CYS A 29 -4.30 11.54 2.17
C CYS A 29 -5.42 11.17 1.18
N ASN A 30 -5.79 12.06 0.27
CA ASN A 30 -6.78 11.77 -0.77
C ASN A 30 -6.30 10.70 -1.76
N ASP A 31 -5.01 10.73 -2.13
CA ASP A 31 -4.41 9.70 -2.99
C ASP A 31 -4.39 8.36 -2.25
N PHE A 32 -3.99 8.36 -0.98
CA PHE A 32 -3.89 7.16 -0.15
C PHE A 32 -5.21 6.37 -0.06
N ILE A 33 -6.33 7.05 0.18
CA ILE A 33 -7.65 6.42 0.27
C ILE A 33 -8.19 5.98 -1.11
N GLY A 34 -7.62 6.51 -2.20
CA GLY A 34 -7.96 6.13 -3.58
C GLY A 34 -7.14 4.96 -4.12
N PHE A 35 -6.02 4.60 -3.47
CA PHE A 35 -5.20 3.48 -3.91
C PHE A 35 -5.87 2.12 -3.73
N LYS A 36 -5.41 1.16 -4.54
CA LYS A 36 -5.83 -0.24 -4.42
C LYS A 36 -5.30 -0.83 -3.12
N ARG A 37 -6.01 -1.83 -2.59
CA ARG A 37 -5.71 -2.45 -1.29
C ARG A 37 -4.26 -2.94 -1.16
N ASP A 38 -3.71 -3.55 -2.21
CA ASP A 38 -2.33 -4.03 -2.26
C ASP A 38 -1.32 -2.87 -2.18
N THR A 39 -1.55 -1.81 -2.94
CA THR A 39 -0.76 -0.56 -2.87
C THR A 39 -0.85 0.09 -1.49
N THR A 40 -2.06 0.25 -0.95
CA THR A 40 -2.30 0.79 0.40
C THR A 40 -1.58 -0.04 1.45
N PHE A 41 -1.64 -1.37 1.37
CA PHE A 41 -0.93 -2.26 2.29
C PHE A 41 0.59 -2.10 2.21
N ALA A 42 1.16 -2.04 1.00
CA ALA A 42 2.58 -1.81 0.81
C ALA A 42 3.04 -0.46 1.38
N ILE A 43 2.25 0.60 1.18
CA ILE A 43 2.52 1.93 1.74
C ILE A 43 2.48 1.89 3.27
N VAL A 44 1.45 1.28 3.87
CA VAL A 44 1.34 1.19 5.33
C VAL A 44 2.51 0.39 5.93
N MET A 45 2.91 -0.72 5.30
CA MET A 45 4.08 -1.49 5.74
C MET A 45 5.37 -0.68 5.65
N TRP A 46 5.55 0.08 4.56
CA TRP A 46 6.69 0.97 4.41
C TRP A 46 6.70 2.06 5.49
N LEU A 47 5.56 2.70 5.77
CA LEU A 47 5.43 3.71 6.83
C LEU A 47 5.71 3.12 8.21
N ASP A 48 5.17 1.94 8.52
CA ASP A 48 5.40 1.26 9.80
C ASP A 48 6.89 1.00 10.05
N ALA A 49 7.62 0.56 9.02
CA ALA A 49 9.07 0.36 9.10
C ALA A 49 9.85 1.68 9.10
N TYR A 50 9.42 2.68 8.32
CA TYR A 50 10.07 3.98 8.19
C TYR A 50 10.05 4.78 9.50
N TYR A 51 8.97 4.69 10.26
CA TYR A 51 8.81 5.38 11.55
C TYR A 51 9.23 4.53 12.76
N ARG A 52 9.80 3.35 12.52
CA ARG A 52 10.26 2.45 13.57
C ARG A 52 11.60 2.92 14.13
N ASP A 53 11.81 2.77 15.44
CA ASP A 53 13.11 3.08 16.05
C ASP A 53 14.15 2.00 15.69
N GLU A 54 15.44 2.37 15.69
CA GLU A 54 16.53 1.47 15.27
C GLU A 54 16.63 0.20 16.14
N ASP A 55 16.31 0.33 17.43
CA ASP A 55 16.40 -0.74 18.42
C ASP A 55 15.12 -1.60 18.54
N ASP A 56 14.06 -1.27 17.79
CA ASP A 56 12.82 -2.04 17.83
C ASP A 56 13.02 -3.47 17.27
N PRO A 57 12.42 -4.50 17.90
CA PRO A 57 12.51 -5.88 17.42
C PRO A 57 12.11 -6.01 15.95
N PRO A 58 12.79 -6.85 15.14
CA PRO A 58 12.48 -7.09 13.72
C PRO A 58 11.22 -7.97 13.55
N ILE A 59 10.10 -7.52 14.09
CA ILE A 59 8.82 -8.24 14.12
C ILE A 59 7.78 -7.41 13.37
N ILE A 60 7.12 -8.03 12.39
CA ILE A 60 5.93 -7.48 11.75
C ILE A 60 4.70 -8.04 12.47
N ASP A 61 4.02 -7.18 13.23
CA ASP A 61 2.75 -7.51 13.88
C ASP A 61 1.59 -7.05 12.98
N PHE A 62 1.01 -7.99 12.23
CA PHE A 62 -0.04 -7.68 11.26
C PHE A 62 -1.35 -7.18 11.91
N GLU A 63 -1.58 -7.49 13.18
CA GLU A 63 -2.75 -6.98 13.90
C GLU A 63 -2.54 -5.50 14.24
N LYS A 64 -1.39 -5.14 14.80
CA LYS A 64 -1.03 -3.73 15.03
C LYS A 64 -0.96 -2.95 13.73
N LEU A 65 -0.43 -3.53 12.65
CA LEU A 65 -0.37 -2.91 11.34
C LEU A 65 -1.78 -2.60 10.81
N ARG A 66 -2.73 -3.54 10.97
CA ARG A 66 -4.15 -3.31 10.63
C ARG A 66 -4.76 -2.17 11.43
N GLN A 67 -4.50 -2.11 12.73
CA GLN A 67 -5.01 -1.04 13.59
C GLN A 67 -4.44 0.33 13.22
N LYS A 68 -3.13 0.40 12.94
CA LYS A 68 -2.46 1.60 12.41
C LYS A 68 -3.06 2.04 11.07
N ALA A 69 -3.25 1.09 10.13
CA ALA A 69 -3.88 1.35 8.84
C ALA A 69 -5.30 1.94 8.99
N ALA A 70 -6.11 1.38 9.88
CA ALA A 70 -7.47 1.85 10.14
C ALA A 70 -7.48 3.28 10.67
N ARG A 71 -6.64 3.59 11.67
CA ARG A 71 -6.51 4.96 12.20
C ARG A 71 -6.02 5.95 11.14
N LEU A 72 -5.04 5.56 10.33
CA LEU A 72 -4.51 6.41 9.26
C LEU A 72 -5.59 6.69 8.21
N THR A 73 -6.38 5.66 7.85
CA THR A 73 -7.50 5.79 6.90
C THR A 73 -8.55 6.76 7.44
N VAL A 74 -8.94 6.65 8.72
CA VAL A 74 -9.89 7.58 9.35
C VAL A 74 -9.38 9.01 9.31
N TYR A 75 -8.12 9.23 9.70
CA TYR A 75 -7.51 10.55 9.66
C TYR A 75 -7.49 11.12 8.23
N CYS A 76 -7.13 10.31 7.24
CA CYS A 76 -7.06 10.75 5.86
C CYS A 76 -8.41 11.07 5.24
N HIS A 77 -9.48 10.38 5.61
CA HIS A 77 -10.84 10.76 5.23
C HIS A 77 -11.24 12.14 5.77
N GLN A 78 -10.76 12.51 6.95
CA GLN A 78 -11.06 13.82 7.57
C GLN A 78 -10.15 14.94 7.05
N ASN A 79 -8.97 14.60 6.51
CA ASN A 79 -7.94 15.56 6.13
C ASN A 79 -7.37 15.25 4.73
N PRO A 80 -8.18 15.28 3.67
CA PRO A 80 -7.78 14.78 2.34
C PRO A 80 -6.59 15.52 1.71
N THR A 81 -6.37 16.79 2.06
CA THR A 81 -5.31 17.63 1.49
C THR A 81 -3.96 17.53 2.23
N HIS A 82 -3.91 16.90 3.40
CA HIS A 82 -2.66 16.71 4.12
C HIS A 82 -1.74 15.74 3.38
N SER A 83 -0.42 15.95 3.48
CA SER A 83 0.54 14.95 3.02
C SER A 83 0.37 13.66 3.82
N LEU A 84 0.58 12.52 3.17
CA LEU A 84 0.46 11.23 3.83
C LEU A 84 1.49 11.05 4.96
N THR A 85 2.69 11.60 4.79
CA THR A 85 3.75 11.58 5.81
C THR A 85 3.36 12.38 7.05
N THR A 86 2.71 13.54 6.91
CA THR A 86 2.16 14.29 8.06
C THR A 86 1.11 13.47 8.82
N ALA A 87 0.25 12.75 8.09
CA ALA A 87 -0.73 11.87 8.70
C ALA A 87 -0.08 10.68 9.41
N ALA A 88 0.92 10.06 8.77
CA ALA A 88 1.62 8.91 9.30
C ALA A 88 2.43 9.25 10.56
N GLU A 89 3.15 10.37 10.58
CA GLU A 89 3.87 10.82 11.78
C GLU A 89 2.94 10.93 13.00
N ARG A 90 1.74 11.47 12.82
CA ARG A 90 0.74 11.63 13.90
C ARG A 90 0.10 10.32 14.38
N ILE A 91 0.04 9.30 13.53
CA ILE A 91 -0.81 8.11 13.75
C ILE A 91 0.00 6.82 13.93
N ILE A 92 1.10 6.72 13.21
CA ILE A 92 2.00 5.56 13.11
C ILE A 92 3.29 5.82 13.89
N GLY A 93 3.79 7.07 13.88
CA GLY A 93 4.99 7.48 14.57
C GLY A 93 5.00 7.09 16.04
N SER A 94 6.16 6.66 16.52
CA SER A 94 6.38 6.30 17.94
C SER A 94 6.74 7.51 18.82
N LYS A 95 6.85 8.71 18.24
CA LYS A 95 7.30 9.95 18.90
C LYS A 95 6.18 10.97 19.05
#